data_AF-A0A8D8J4B2-F1
#
_entry.id   AF-A0A8D8J4B2-F1
#
_cell.length_a   1.000
_cell.length_b   1.000
_cell.length_c   1.000
_cell.angle_alpha   90.00
_cell.angle_beta   90.00
_cell.angle_gamma   90.00
#
_symmetry.space_group_name_H-M   'P 1'
#
loop_
_entity.id
_entity.type
_entity.pdbx_description
1 polymer ?
#
loop_
_entity_poly.entity_id
_entity_poly.type
_entity_poly.pdbx_seq_one_letter_code
_entity_poly.pdbx_strand_id
1 'polypeptide(L)'
;MSFSSISLPGLDSMEQIVCSLERGTLIQKFYPRRKPEKKTLMLRRETRQVTWSSPTQNNRANFEGALELREVKEIRLGKGSKDFEKWPEETKKIELRKCFVVYYGSEFKLRSLSVVALSEKECEMWIKGLKYMVADTINAPYWLQVERWLRKEFYAMENPYETVTLKEVKSFLPKVNCKVSTGKLNEIFHEVDCRRRNVLGFDDFTRLYQKLMTASNTIQDYFDGSMQYSKNCQTVTLKELQKFLTDVQNDQSAHDEKAVAGLIREYVQDPVRDVQEPYLKIQEFIDYLFSRQNEIWNKECDTVYQDMNRPLSHYWISSSHNTYLTGDQFSSESSVEAYARALRMGCRCIELDCWDGPDNMPLIFHGHTFTTKIKFKDVIKTIKEHAFVTSEYPVILSIEQNCSLAQQRKMAYAMQDVFGDMLLTQQVEKNEIQLPTPFQLRRKIILKHKKLPENGAKLLVEGEGTVPNDGALIRADENELDIRNSVRNGILYLEDPVDKVWNPHFF
;
A
#
# COMPACT_ATOMS: atom_id res chain seq x y z
N MET A 1 34.14 9.79 7.93
CA MET A 1 35.04 9.51 6.78
C MET A 1 34.43 10.14 5.55
N SER A 2 35.25 10.84 4.76
CA SER A 2 34.86 11.58 3.57
C SER A 2 34.52 10.62 2.44
N PHE A 3 33.25 10.54 2.04
CA PHE A 3 32.84 9.86 0.82
C PHE A 3 33.15 10.77 -0.39
N SER A 4 34.11 10.39 -1.22
CA SER A 4 34.31 10.97 -2.54
C SER A 4 33.31 10.32 -3.51
N SER A 5 32.22 11.02 -3.83
CA SER A 5 31.22 10.59 -4.79
C SER A 5 31.63 10.98 -6.22
N ILE A 6 31.59 10.00 -7.12
CA ILE A 6 31.50 10.26 -8.56
C ILE A 6 30.08 10.78 -8.79
N SER A 7 29.93 12.08 -9.02
CA SER A 7 28.64 12.74 -9.21
C SER A 7 28.10 12.51 -10.62
N LEU A 8 27.04 11.70 -10.74
CA LEU A 8 26.16 11.73 -11.90
C LEU A 8 25.34 13.03 -11.85
N PRO A 9 25.19 13.77 -12.97
CA PRO A 9 24.46 15.04 -13.02
C PRO A 9 22.96 14.82 -12.74
N GLY A 10 22.59 14.89 -11.46
CA GLY A 10 21.24 14.61 -10.96
C GLY A 10 21.21 14.21 -9.49
N LEU A 11 22.21 13.45 -9.03
CA LEU A 11 22.37 13.02 -7.63
C LEU A 11 22.53 14.21 -6.68
N ASP A 12 23.36 15.19 -7.05
CA ASP A 12 23.60 16.38 -6.24
C ASP A 12 22.32 17.21 -6.00
N SER A 13 21.42 17.24 -6.99
CA SER A 13 20.13 17.94 -6.86
C SER A 13 19.14 17.22 -5.94
N MET A 14 19.17 15.89 -5.91
CA MET A 14 18.28 15.09 -5.06
C MET A 14 18.76 15.09 -3.62
N GLU A 15 20.07 14.97 -3.40
CA GLU A 15 20.67 15.05 -2.07
C GLU A 15 20.35 16.40 -1.41
N GLN A 16 20.43 17.52 -2.17
CA GLN A 16 19.98 18.83 -1.68
C GLN A 16 18.50 18.86 -1.27
N ILE A 17 17.63 18.20 -2.03
CA ILE A 17 16.20 18.07 -1.67
C ILE A 17 16.07 17.27 -0.39
N VAL A 18 16.69 16.10 -0.28
CA VAL A 18 16.63 15.23 0.90
C VAL A 18 17.13 15.96 2.14
N CYS A 19 18.29 16.63 2.08
CA CYS A 19 18.80 17.44 3.19
C CYS A 19 17.83 18.58 3.58
N SER A 20 17.10 19.13 2.61
CA SER A 20 16.07 20.14 2.89
C SER A 20 14.87 19.55 3.62
N LEU A 21 14.44 18.35 3.25
CA LEU A 21 13.37 17.64 3.95
C LEU A 21 13.78 17.22 5.38
N GLU A 22 15.05 16.89 5.59
CA GLU A 22 15.62 16.58 6.91
C GLU A 22 15.69 17.79 7.84
N ARG A 23 15.99 18.98 7.29
CA ARG A 23 15.91 20.24 8.06
C ARG A 23 14.49 20.56 8.52
N GLY A 24 13.51 20.13 7.75
CA GLY A 24 12.09 20.30 8.02
C GLY A 24 11.48 21.54 7.36
N THR A 25 10.16 21.50 7.20
CA THR A 25 9.38 22.59 6.61
C THR A 25 8.14 22.84 7.45
N LEU A 26 7.79 24.10 7.67
CA LEU A 26 6.53 24.47 8.30
C LEU A 26 5.39 24.20 7.31
N ILE A 27 4.40 23.43 7.75
CA ILE A 27 3.23 23.09 6.94
C ILE A 27 1.95 23.29 7.74
N GLN A 28 0.82 23.31 7.04
CA GLN A 28 -0.50 23.19 7.67
C GLN A 28 -1.03 21.77 7.43
N LYS A 29 -1.21 21.01 8.51
CA LYS A 29 -1.70 19.63 8.49
C LYS A 29 -3.21 19.63 8.73
N PHE A 30 -3.94 18.94 7.86
CA PHE A 30 -5.38 18.75 7.97
C PHE A 30 -5.70 17.42 8.67
N TYR A 31 -6.85 17.38 9.33
CA TYR A 31 -7.32 16.24 10.10
C TYR A 31 -8.82 16.03 9.89
N PRO A 32 -9.32 14.79 10.02
CA PRO A 32 -10.72 14.51 9.78
C PRO A 32 -11.64 14.97 10.93
N ARG A 33 -11.10 15.10 12.16
CA ARG A 33 -11.89 15.36 13.39
C ARG A 33 -11.41 16.55 14.22
N ARG A 34 -10.32 17.23 13.83
CA ARG A 34 -9.78 18.40 14.54
C ARG A 34 -9.38 19.50 13.57
N LYS A 35 -9.32 20.75 14.06
CA LYS A 35 -8.95 21.90 13.24
C LYS A 35 -7.56 21.70 12.60
N PRO A 36 -7.32 22.24 11.40
CA PRO A 36 -5.99 22.21 10.80
C PRO A 36 -4.97 22.93 11.68
N GLU A 37 -3.78 22.33 11.84
CA GLU A 37 -2.73 22.84 12.72
C GLU A 37 -1.43 23.08 11.94
N LYS A 38 -0.68 24.11 12.34
CA LYS A 38 0.68 24.30 11.86
C LYS A 38 1.62 23.29 12.51
N LYS A 39 2.42 22.59 11.71
CA LYS A 39 3.41 21.60 12.18
C LYS A 39 4.72 21.77 11.41
N THR A 40 5.81 21.34 11.99
CA THR A 40 7.06 21.14 11.27
C THR A 40 7.09 19.71 10.75
N LEU A 41 7.11 19.52 9.44
CA LEU A 41 7.23 18.22 8.78
C LEU A 41 8.70 17.94 8.50
N MET A 42 9.20 16.77 8.87
CA MET A 42 10.62 16.39 8.73
C MET A 42 10.77 14.98 8.18
N LEU A 43 11.81 14.77 7.39
CA LEU A 43 12.28 13.45 6.99
C LEU A 43 13.34 12.96 7.96
N ARG A 44 13.18 11.76 8.52
CA ARG A 44 14.24 11.05 9.26
C ARG A 44 14.86 9.99 8.35
N ARG A 45 16.02 10.30 7.76
CA ARG A 45 16.69 9.42 6.79
C ARG A 45 17.15 8.09 7.38
N GLU A 46 17.61 8.11 8.63
CA GLU A 46 18.13 6.92 9.33
C GLU A 46 17.05 5.86 9.58
N THR A 47 15.82 6.28 9.89
CA THR A 47 14.70 5.36 10.16
C THR A 47 13.71 5.26 9.00
N ARG A 48 13.91 6.06 7.94
CA ARG A 48 12.99 6.19 6.79
C ARG A 48 11.56 6.48 7.21
N GLN A 49 11.42 7.49 8.06
CA GLN A 49 10.14 8.00 8.54
C GLN A 49 9.95 9.46 8.14
N VAL A 50 8.69 9.85 7.95
CA VAL A 50 8.31 11.27 7.92
C VAL A 50 7.62 11.57 9.24
N THR A 51 8.11 12.55 9.97
CA THR A 51 7.62 12.93 11.29
C THR A 51 7.04 14.34 11.27
N TRP A 52 6.11 14.62 12.18
CA TRP A 52 5.61 15.97 12.40
C TRP A 52 5.52 16.30 13.89
N SER A 53 5.86 17.54 14.24
CA SER A 53 5.85 18.05 15.60
C SER A 53 5.33 19.48 15.67
N SER A 54 5.04 19.96 16.88
CA SER A 54 4.74 21.37 17.11
C SER A 54 5.92 22.25 16.67
N PRO A 55 5.68 23.40 16.00
CA PRO A 55 6.75 24.30 15.57
C PRO A 55 7.62 24.84 16.72
N THR A 56 7.12 24.83 17.95
CA THR A 56 7.84 25.29 19.15
C THR A 56 8.69 24.20 19.80
N GLN A 57 8.59 22.95 19.35
CA GLN A 57 9.26 21.81 19.93
C GLN A 57 10.58 21.55 19.18
N ASN A 58 11.70 22.00 19.76
CA ASN A 58 13.03 21.87 19.16
C ASN A 58 13.70 20.50 19.36
N ASN A 59 13.06 19.57 20.09
CA ASN A 59 13.66 18.26 20.33
C ASN A 59 13.30 17.28 19.19
N ARG A 60 14.31 16.90 18.39
CA ARG A 60 14.17 15.96 17.25
C ARG A 60 13.66 14.58 17.66
N ALA A 61 13.80 14.20 18.93
CA ALA A 61 13.34 12.91 19.46
C ALA A 61 11.82 12.87 19.72
N ASN A 62 11.20 14.01 20.01
CA ASN A 62 9.78 14.07 20.40
C ASN A 62 8.93 14.62 19.24
N PHE A 63 8.31 13.71 18.49
CA PHE A 63 7.33 14.04 17.45
C PHE A 63 5.93 13.60 17.85
N GLU A 64 4.92 14.34 17.37
CA GLU A 64 3.51 14.04 17.67
C GLU A 64 2.95 12.90 16.81
N GLY A 65 3.56 12.66 15.64
CA GLY A 65 3.24 11.52 14.81
C GLY A 65 4.27 11.28 13.72
N ALA A 66 4.23 10.07 13.20
CA ALA A 66 5.10 9.61 12.13
C ALA A 66 4.34 8.73 11.15
N LEU A 67 4.85 8.67 9.93
CA LEU A 67 4.55 7.62 8.96
C LEU A 67 5.84 6.96 8.49
N GLU A 68 5.75 5.67 8.17
CA GLU A 68 6.87 4.90 7.67
C GLU A 68 6.88 4.92 6.14
N LEU A 69 8.02 5.24 5.52
CA LEU A 69 8.11 5.36 4.06
C LEU A 69 7.82 4.03 3.34
N ARG A 70 8.11 2.89 3.98
CA ARG A 70 7.79 1.55 3.46
C ARG A 70 6.28 1.29 3.36
N GLU A 71 5.48 2.01 4.13
CA GLU A 71 4.02 1.86 4.14
C GLU A 71 3.31 2.78 3.15
N VAL A 72 4.04 3.74 2.54
CA VAL A 72 3.47 4.67 1.57
C VAL A 72 3.02 3.91 0.32
N LYS A 73 1.75 4.06 -0.03
CA LYS A 73 1.14 3.44 -1.23
C LYS A 73 0.94 4.46 -2.34
N GLU A 74 0.73 5.72 -1.98
CA GLU A 74 0.47 6.77 -2.96
C GLU A 74 0.80 8.17 -2.43
N ILE A 75 1.29 9.04 -3.31
CA ILE A 75 1.50 10.46 -3.05
C ILE A 75 0.78 11.25 -4.15
N ARG A 76 -0.27 12.00 -3.79
CA ARG A 76 -1.09 12.79 -4.72
C ARG A 76 -0.83 14.28 -4.55
N LEU A 77 -0.69 14.99 -5.67
CA LEU A 77 -0.77 16.45 -5.69
C LEU A 77 -2.24 16.88 -5.56
N GLY A 78 -2.49 17.97 -4.83
CA GLY A 78 -3.83 18.52 -4.65
C GLY A 78 -4.49 18.09 -3.34
N LYS A 79 -5.82 18.12 -3.35
CA LYS A 79 -6.67 18.02 -2.16
C LYS A 79 -7.55 16.77 -2.12
N GLY A 80 -7.20 15.74 -2.89
CA GLY A 80 -8.01 14.52 -3.00
C GLY A 80 -7.92 13.64 -1.75
N SER A 81 -8.49 14.10 -0.64
CA SER A 81 -8.62 13.35 0.61
C SER A 81 -9.80 13.82 1.46
N LYS A 82 -10.32 12.89 2.26
CA LYS A 82 -11.39 13.18 3.24
C LYS A 82 -10.99 14.24 4.26
N ASP A 83 -9.70 14.35 4.58
CA ASP A 83 -9.22 15.38 5.50
C ASP A 83 -9.46 16.78 4.94
N PHE A 84 -9.28 16.99 3.64
CA PHE A 84 -9.57 18.27 3.02
C PHE A 84 -11.07 18.50 2.81
N GLU A 85 -11.82 17.47 2.44
CA GLU A 85 -13.28 17.54 2.26
C GLU A 85 -14.03 17.95 3.53
N LYS A 86 -13.49 17.62 4.72
CA LYS A 86 -14.07 18.02 6.01
C LYS A 86 -13.93 19.51 6.33
N TRP A 87 -13.07 20.23 5.60
CA TRP A 87 -12.79 21.66 5.82
C TRP A 87 -12.97 22.45 4.51
N PRO A 88 -14.19 22.48 3.92
CA PRO A 88 -14.41 23.06 2.59
C PRO A 88 -14.15 24.57 2.54
N GLU A 89 -14.50 25.31 3.59
CA GLU A 89 -14.32 26.77 3.63
C GLU A 89 -12.85 27.18 3.73
N GLU A 90 -12.08 26.47 4.55
CA GLU A 90 -10.65 26.68 4.73
C GLU A 90 -9.88 26.27 3.46
N THR A 91 -10.30 25.19 2.81
CA THR A 91 -9.61 24.68 1.63
C THR A 91 -9.95 25.43 0.35
N LYS A 92 -11.12 26.07 0.24
CA LYS A 92 -11.58 26.77 -0.97
C LYS A 92 -10.58 27.80 -1.50
N LYS A 93 -9.90 28.52 -0.59
CA LYS A 93 -8.93 29.59 -0.93
C LYS A 93 -7.51 29.09 -1.17
N ILE A 94 -7.23 27.82 -0.89
CA ILE A 94 -5.87 27.26 -0.99
C ILE A 94 -5.64 26.81 -2.43
N GLU A 95 -4.48 27.12 -3.00
CA GLU A 95 -4.13 26.65 -4.34
C GLU A 95 -3.83 25.14 -4.33
N LEU A 96 -4.35 24.40 -5.33
CA LEU A 96 -4.13 22.95 -5.43
C LEU A 96 -2.65 22.56 -5.47
N ARG A 97 -1.82 23.40 -6.07
CA ARG A 97 -0.37 23.17 -6.25
C ARG A 97 0.45 23.34 -4.97
N LYS A 98 -0.17 23.86 -3.90
CA LYS A 98 0.42 23.93 -2.55
C LYS A 98 0.02 22.74 -1.68
N CYS A 99 -0.89 21.88 -2.16
CA CYS A 99 -1.44 20.77 -1.40
C CYS A 99 -0.87 19.44 -1.88
N PHE A 100 -0.64 18.52 -0.94
CA PHE A 100 -0.41 17.12 -1.28
C PHE A 100 -0.99 16.19 -0.20
N VAL A 101 -1.22 14.95 -0.60
CA VAL A 101 -1.71 13.88 0.28
C VAL A 101 -0.81 12.68 0.16
N VAL A 102 -0.37 12.12 1.29
CA VAL A 102 0.34 10.84 1.36
C VAL A 102 -0.62 9.80 1.91
N TYR A 103 -0.93 8.77 1.12
CA TYR A 103 -1.70 7.60 1.55
C TYR A 103 -0.76 6.47 1.93
N TYR A 104 -0.94 5.92 3.14
CA TYR A 104 -0.04 4.93 3.71
C TYR A 104 -0.76 3.93 4.63
N GLY A 105 -0.17 2.75 4.80
CA GLY A 105 -0.63 1.68 5.70
C GLY A 105 -0.60 0.29 5.06
N SER A 106 -0.88 -0.72 5.88
CA SER A 106 -1.00 -2.14 5.46
C SER A 106 -2.42 -2.52 5.02
N GLU A 107 -3.43 -1.89 5.61
CA GLU A 107 -4.84 -2.26 5.44
C GLU A 107 -5.45 -1.77 4.12
N PHE A 108 -6.66 -2.23 3.80
CA PHE A 108 -7.44 -1.70 2.68
C PHE A 108 -7.78 -0.22 2.89
N LYS A 109 -8.27 0.14 4.09
CA LYS A 109 -8.52 1.54 4.47
C LYS A 109 -7.22 2.23 4.86
N LEU A 110 -6.59 2.89 3.90
CA LEU A 110 -5.34 3.62 4.11
C LEU A 110 -5.53 4.83 5.02
N ARG A 111 -4.48 5.17 5.77
CA ARG A 111 -4.35 6.44 6.48
C ARG A 111 -3.91 7.52 5.48
N SER A 112 -4.27 8.76 5.77
CA SER A 112 -3.88 9.93 4.97
C SER A 112 -3.08 10.95 5.82
N LEU A 113 -2.00 11.46 5.25
CA LEU A 113 -1.34 12.70 5.68
C LEU A 113 -1.66 13.79 4.65
N SER A 114 -2.58 14.68 4.99
CA SER A 114 -3.04 15.77 4.12
C SER A 114 -2.40 17.10 4.53
N VAL A 115 -1.66 17.72 3.60
CA VAL A 115 -0.71 18.80 3.91
C VAL A 115 -0.84 19.96 2.93
N VAL A 116 -0.73 21.17 3.46
CA VAL A 116 -0.53 22.41 2.69
C VAL A 116 0.84 22.99 3.01
N ALA A 117 1.68 23.12 1.98
CA ALA A 117 2.99 23.76 2.06
C ALA A 117 2.88 25.30 1.97
N LEU A 118 3.93 26.04 2.34
CA LEU A 118 3.91 27.51 2.27
C LEU A 118 3.99 28.02 0.82
N SER A 119 4.59 27.23 -0.07
CA SER A 119 4.73 27.55 -1.49
C SER A 119 4.55 26.32 -2.38
N GLU A 120 4.26 26.57 -3.67
CA GLU A 120 4.23 25.51 -4.70
C GLU A 120 5.59 24.81 -4.79
N LYS A 121 6.69 25.57 -4.75
CA LYS A 121 8.05 25.03 -4.79
C LYS A 121 8.33 24.05 -3.65
N GLU A 122 7.90 24.37 -2.42
CA GLU A 122 8.03 23.45 -1.29
C GLU A 122 7.17 22.19 -1.48
N CYS A 123 5.94 22.34 -1.97
CA CYS A 123 5.07 21.21 -2.27
C CYS A 123 5.71 20.25 -3.29
N GLU A 124 6.24 20.79 -4.39
CA GLU A 124 6.94 20.02 -5.41
C GLU A 124 8.19 19.33 -4.87
N MET A 125 8.98 20.03 -4.05
CA MET A 125 10.15 19.46 -3.38
C MET A 125 9.77 18.28 -2.48
N TRP A 126 8.72 18.41 -1.66
CA TRP A 126 8.22 17.34 -0.81
C TRP A 126 7.75 16.14 -1.63
N ILE A 127 6.91 16.34 -2.66
CA ILE A 127 6.43 15.24 -3.50
C ILE A 127 7.60 14.52 -4.19
N LYS A 128 8.53 15.28 -4.79
CA LYS A 128 9.70 14.72 -5.49
C LYS A 128 10.61 13.95 -4.54
N GLY A 129 10.96 14.54 -3.41
CA GLY A 129 11.81 13.90 -2.40
C GLY A 129 11.16 12.68 -1.77
N LEU A 130 9.87 12.73 -1.44
CA LEU A 130 9.15 11.57 -0.92
C LEU A 130 9.06 10.43 -1.92
N LYS A 131 8.75 10.70 -3.20
CA LYS A 131 8.73 9.66 -4.24
C LYS A 131 10.10 8.96 -4.37
N TYR A 132 11.18 9.74 -4.38
CA TYR A 132 12.54 9.20 -4.40
C TYR A 132 12.83 8.34 -3.16
N MET A 133 12.56 8.88 -1.96
CA MET A 133 12.86 8.18 -0.72
C MET A 133 12.00 6.94 -0.49
N VAL A 134 10.75 6.91 -0.97
CA VAL A 134 9.89 5.72 -0.94
C VAL A 134 10.46 4.63 -1.84
N ALA A 135 10.83 4.96 -3.09
CA ALA A 135 11.45 4.00 -4.00
C ALA A 135 12.77 3.44 -3.44
N ASP A 136 13.64 4.31 -2.93
CA ASP A 136 14.90 3.93 -2.27
C ASP A 136 14.68 3.11 -0.98
N THR A 137 13.56 3.33 -0.28
CA THR A 137 13.22 2.55 0.91
C THR A 137 12.76 1.14 0.55
N ILE A 138 11.93 1.00 -0.49
CA ILE A 138 11.38 -0.30 -0.94
C ILE A 138 12.47 -1.17 -1.58
N ASN A 139 13.39 -0.56 -2.32
CA ASN A 139 14.45 -1.26 -3.06
C ASN A 139 15.74 -1.47 -2.24
N ALA A 140 15.77 -1.06 -0.97
CA ALA A 140 16.95 -1.21 -0.13
C ALA A 140 17.29 -2.69 0.12
N PRO A 141 18.58 -3.06 0.23
CA PRO A 141 18.99 -4.41 0.57
C PRO A 141 18.51 -4.79 1.98
N TYR A 142 18.33 -6.09 2.22
CA TYR A 142 17.73 -6.60 3.46
C TYR A 142 18.48 -6.15 4.72
N TRP A 143 19.82 -6.20 4.73
CA TRP A 143 20.62 -5.77 5.87
C TRP A 143 20.34 -4.31 6.26
N LEU A 144 20.15 -3.42 5.28
CA LEU A 144 19.86 -2.01 5.52
C LEU A 144 18.43 -1.81 6.02
N GLN A 145 17.48 -2.66 5.59
CA GLN A 145 16.13 -2.67 6.15
C GLN A 145 16.14 -3.10 7.63
N VAL A 146 16.92 -4.14 7.97
CA VAL A 146 17.12 -4.59 9.35
C VAL A 146 17.78 -3.50 10.19
N GLU A 147 18.83 -2.85 9.69
CA GLU A 147 19.48 -1.74 10.40
C GLU A 147 18.50 -0.58 10.66
N ARG A 148 17.70 -0.17 9.67
CA ARG A 148 16.68 0.88 9.81
C ARG A 148 15.61 0.50 10.85
N TRP A 149 15.21 -0.77 10.88
CA TRP A 149 14.30 -1.28 11.90
C TRP A 149 14.94 -1.25 13.29
N LEU A 150 16.17 -1.73 13.44
CA LEU A 150 16.92 -1.67 14.70
C LEU A 150 17.08 -0.25 15.21
N ARG A 151 17.43 0.72 14.34
CA ARG A 151 17.52 2.15 14.70
C ARG A 151 16.21 2.68 15.23
N LYS A 152 15.10 2.34 14.56
CA LYS A 152 13.76 2.77 14.98
C LYS A 152 13.42 2.23 16.37
N GLU A 153 13.63 0.94 16.61
CA GLU A 153 13.34 0.33 17.91
C GLU A 153 14.31 0.84 19.00
N PHE A 154 15.57 1.08 18.67
CA PHE A 154 16.55 1.68 19.57
C PHE A 154 16.11 3.09 20.00
N TYR A 155 15.75 3.97 19.06
CA TYR A 155 15.27 5.32 19.38
C TYR A 155 13.97 5.32 20.18
N ALA A 156 13.15 4.28 20.07
CA ALA A 156 11.95 4.13 20.89
C ALA A 156 12.25 3.70 22.35
N MET A 157 13.44 3.14 22.59
CA MET A 157 13.90 2.68 23.90
C MET A 157 14.92 3.62 24.56
N GLU A 158 15.66 4.41 23.76
CA GLU A 158 16.82 5.13 24.25
C GLU A 158 16.47 6.15 25.34
N ASN A 159 17.34 6.23 26.33
CA ASN A 159 17.27 7.27 27.35
C ASN A 159 17.91 8.58 26.84
N PRO A 160 17.83 9.70 27.60
CA PRO A 160 18.44 10.97 27.21
C PRO A 160 19.96 10.95 27.00
N TYR A 161 20.65 9.87 27.35
CA TYR A 161 22.08 9.65 27.11
C TYR A 161 22.36 8.77 25.88
N GLU A 162 21.37 8.56 25.00
CA GLU A 162 21.50 7.79 23.75
C GLU A 162 21.93 6.32 24.00
N THR A 163 21.43 5.74 25.09
CA THR A 163 21.73 4.36 25.48
C THR A 163 20.48 3.61 25.91
N VAL A 164 20.55 2.29 25.91
CA VAL A 164 19.49 1.40 26.40
C VAL A 164 19.99 0.50 27.52
N THR A 165 19.16 0.30 28.53
CA THR A 165 19.40 -0.56 29.69
C THR A 165 18.84 -1.96 29.45
N LEU A 166 19.32 -2.93 30.22
CA LEU A 166 18.78 -4.29 30.22
C LEU A 166 17.27 -4.32 30.51
N LYS A 167 16.77 -3.40 31.34
CA LYS A 167 15.34 -3.29 31.67
C LYS A 167 14.51 -2.92 30.43
N GLU A 168 14.98 -1.95 29.65
CA GLU A 168 14.33 -1.51 28.41
C GLU A 168 14.34 -2.64 27.37
N VAL A 169 15.49 -3.28 27.15
CA VAL A 169 15.63 -4.44 26.25
C VAL A 169 14.67 -5.57 26.67
N LYS A 170 14.61 -5.91 27.96
CA LYS A 170 13.71 -6.95 28.49
C LYS A 170 12.22 -6.61 28.25
N SER A 171 11.85 -5.34 28.32
CA SER A 171 10.48 -4.89 28.02
C SER A 171 10.17 -4.87 26.52
N PHE A 172 11.19 -4.71 25.69
CA PHE A 172 11.09 -4.65 24.24
C PHE A 172 10.93 -6.03 23.59
N LEU A 173 11.70 -7.04 24.00
CA LEU A 173 11.70 -8.36 23.33
C LEU A 173 10.30 -8.99 23.17
N PRO A 174 9.38 -8.94 24.16
CA PRO A 174 8.02 -9.44 23.97
C PRO A 174 7.22 -8.68 22.91
N LYS A 175 7.47 -7.37 22.72
CA LYS A 175 6.78 -6.53 21.72
C LYS A 175 7.15 -6.92 20.29
N VAL A 176 8.33 -7.54 20.11
CA VAL A 176 8.82 -8.05 18.82
C VAL A 176 8.72 -9.57 18.73
N ASN A 177 7.89 -10.19 19.59
CA ASN A 177 7.66 -11.63 19.64
C ASN A 177 8.93 -12.48 19.87
N CYS A 178 9.96 -11.91 20.49
CA CYS A 178 11.19 -12.63 20.85
C CYS A 178 11.08 -13.17 22.29
N LYS A 179 11.09 -14.50 22.44
CA LYS A 179 11.04 -15.18 23.75
C LYS A 179 12.42 -15.67 24.15
N VAL A 180 13.01 -15.07 25.18
CA VAL A 180 14.33 -15.46 25.71
C VAL A 180 14.28 -15.48 27.24
N SER A 181 14.93 -16.47 27.85
CA SER A 181 15.01 -16.58 29.30
C SER A 181 15.79 -15.41 29.89
N THR A 182 15.45 -14.98 31.10
CA THR A 182 16.14 -13.84 31.74
C THR A 182 17.64 -14.14 31.94
N GLY A 183 18.00 -15.38 32.27
CA GLY A 183 19.41 -15.79 32.39
C GLY A 183 20.17 -15.62 31.09
N LYS A 184 19.63 -16.14 29.97
CA LYS A 184 20.29 -16.06 28.67
C LYS A 184 20.40 -14.63 28.16
N LEU A 185 19.37 -13.81 28.38
CA LEU A 185 19.42 -12.39 28.02
C LEU A 185 20.51 -11.65 28.79
N ASN A 186 20.63 -11.89 30.10
CA ASN A 186 21.66 -11.27 30.93
C ASN A 186 23.07 -11.65 30.45
N GLU A 187 23.30 -12.93 30.15
CA GLU A 187 24.58 -13.41 29.59
C GLU A 187 24.95 -12.66 28.31
N ILE A 188 24.04 -12.63 27.33
CA ILE A 188 24.29 -11.98 26.03
C ILE A 188 24.50 -10.47 26.22
N PHE A 189 23.70 -9.83 27.08
CA PHE A 189 23.81 -8.40 27.36
C PHE A 189 25.19 -8.04 27.92
N HIS A 190 25.68 -8.78 28.91
CA HIS A 190 27.00 -8.53 29.49
C HIS A 190 28.15 -8.90 28.56
N GLU A 191 27.93 -9.86 27.64
CA GLU A 191 28.92 -10.19 26.62
C GLU A 191 29.12 -9.03 25.62
N VAL A 192 28.04 -8.36 25.22
CA VAL A 192 28.13 -7.24 24.26
C VAL A 192 28.46 -5.90 24.90
N ASP A 193 28.19 -5.71 26.20
CA ASP A 193 28.59 -4.52 26.95
C ASP A 193 30.10 -4.53 27.24
N CYS A 194 30.91 -4.34 26.21
CA CYS A 194 32.37 -4.40 26.30
C CYS A 194 32.95 -3.36 27.29
N ARG A 195 32.20 -2.28 27.57
CA ARG A 195 32.61 -1.20 28.48
C ARG A 195 32.10 -1.40 29.91
N ARG A 196 31.34 -2.46 30.18
CA ARG A 196 30.75 -2.79 31.49
C ARG A 196 29.99 -1.62 32.12
N ARG A 197 29.27 -0.85 31.29
CA ARG A 197 28.51 0.33 31.74
C ARG A 197 27.08 -0.01 32.18
N ASN A 198 26.68 -1.28 32.05
CA ASN A 198 25.31 -1.77 32.21
C ASN A 198 24.29 -1.08 31.28
N VAL A 199 24.79 -0.52 30.18
CA VAL A 199 24.02 0.17 29.14
C VAL A 199 24.63 -0.10 27.78
N LEU A 200 23.81 -0.17 26.74
CA LEU A 200 24.23 -0.43 25.37
C LEU A 200 24.05 0.83 24.52
N GLY A 201 25.07 1.17 23.74
CA GLY A 201 24.89 2.06 22.59
C GLY A 201 24.29 1.29 21.40
N PHE A 202 24.01 1.99 20.29
CA PHE A 202 23.40 1.39 19.10
C PHE A 202 24.21 0.21 18.54
N ASP A 203 25.54 0.32 18.48
CA ASP A 203 26.42 -0.73 17.96
C ASP A 203 26.39 -1.99 18.85
N ASP A 204 26.39 -1.80 20.17
CA ASP A 204 26.28 -2.90 21.15
C ASP A 204 24.90 -3.57 21.06
N PHE A 205 23.83 -2.77 20.87
CA PHE A 205 22.47 -3.28 20.68
C PHE A 205 22.33 -4.10 19.39
N THR A 206 22.98 -3.67 18.30
CA THR A 206 23.01 -4.43 17.04
C THR A 206 23.71 -5.78 17.23
N ARG A 207 24.83 -5.81 17.97
CA ARG A 207 25.50 -7.06 18.35
C ARG A 207 24.62 -7.97 19.21
N LEU A 208 23.86 -7.40 20.15
CA LEU A 208 22.90 -8.15 20.96
C LEU A 208 21.83 -8.79 20.07
N TYR A 209 21.26 -8.04 19.13
CA TYR A 209 20.30 -8.57 18.17
C TYR A 209 20.88 -9.75 17.38
N GLN A 210 22.07 -9.59 16.80
CA GLN A 210 22.74 -10.65 16.03
C GLN A 210 22.90 -11.92 16.87
N LYS A 211 23.40 -11.78 18.11
CA LYS A 211 23.56 -12.93 19.02
C LYS A 211 22.24 -13.60 19.37
N LEU A 212 21.16 -12.85 19.57
CA LEU A 212 19.85 -13.42 19.85
C LEU A 212 19.30 -14.20 18.65
N MET A 213 19.50 -13.70 17.43
CA MET A 213 19.08 -14.39 16.21
C MET A 213 19.86 -15.69 16.02
N THR A 214 21.19 -15.67 16.18
CA THR A 214 22.04 -16.86 16.03
C THR A 214 21.93 -17.86 17.17
N ALA A 215 21.61 -17.40 18.39
CA ALA A 215 21.44 -18.27 19.56
C ALA A 215 20.10 -19.02 19.55
N SER A 216 19.19 -18.72 18.61
CA SER A 216 18.02 -19.54 18.42
C SER A 216 18.45 -20.90 17.84
N ASN A 217 18.13 -21.99 18.54
CA ASN A 217 18.48 -23.35 18.14
C ASN A 217 18.07 -23.68 16.69
N THR A 218 17.04 -23.00 16.17
CA THR A 218 16.58 -23.15 14.78
C THR A 218 17.63 -22.80 13.75
N ILE A 219 18.50 -21.81 13.96
CA ILE A 219 19.58 -21.55 13.01
C ILE A 219 20.67 -22.59 13.22
N GLN A 220 21.05 -22.88 14.46
CA GLN A 220 22.11 -23.86 14.74
C GLN A 220 21.80 -25.27 14.22
N ASP A 221 20.56 -25.75 14.36
CA ASP A 221 20.13 -27.09 13.91
C ASP A 221 20.14 -27.23 12.37
N TYR A 222 19.81 -26.16 11.63
CA TYR A 222 19.90 -26.14 10.16
C TYR A 222 21.34 -25.90 9.69
N PHE A 223 22.13 -25.17 10.48
CA PHE A 223 23.50 -24.80 10.16
C PHE A 223 24.55 -25.84 10.54
N ASP A 224 24.26 -26.75 11.46
CA ASP A 224 25.07 -27.95 11.66
C ASP A 224 25.07 -28.83 10.38
N GLY A 225 24.04 -28.72 9.54
CA GLY A 225 24.01 -29.27 8.16
C GLY A 225 24.59 -28.33 7.09
N SER A 226 24.36 -27.01 7.17
CA SER A 226 24.81 -26.02 6.17
C SER A 226 26.27 -25.56 6.32
N MET A 227 26.96 -25.91 7.41
CA MET A 227 28.42 -25.80 7.54
C MET A 227 29.18 -26.60 6.47
N GLN A 228 28.51 -27.45 5.69
CA GLN A 228 29.07 -28.05 4.47
C GLN A 228 29.49 -27.02 3.40
N TYR A 229 28.97 -25.79 3.46
CA TYR A 229 29.21 -24.73 2.47
C TYR A 229 30.11 -23.58 2.98
N SER A 230 30.77 -23.74 4.13
CA SER A 230 31.81 -22.80 4.59
C SER A 230 32.92 -23.55 5.31
N LYS A 231 34.02 -23.83 4.62
CA LYS A 231 35.13 -24.64 5.18
C LYS A 231 35.76 -24.06 6.44
N ASN A 232 35.78 -22.73 6.60
CA ASN A 232 36.43 -22.05 7.72
C ASN A 232 35.44 -21.58 8.81
N CYS A 233 34.14 -21.87 8.64
CA CYS A 233 33.04 -21.41 9.51
C CYS A 233 33.01 -19.90 9.78
N GLN A 234 33.64 -19.08 8.92
CA GLN A 234 33.73 -17.62 9.06
C GLN A 234 33.18 -16.90 7.83
N THR A 235 33.42 -17.46 6.65
CA THR A 235 33.05 -16.87 5.36
C THR A 235 32.58 -17.92 4.38
N VAL A 236 31.55 -17.60 3.60
CA VAL A 236 31.16 -18.32 2.38
C VAL A 236 31.83 -17.63 1.20
N THR A 237 32.77 -18.33 0.57
CA THR A 237 33.47 -17.86 -0.64
C THR A 237 32.55 -17.86 -1.87
N LEU A 238 32.96 -17.16 -2.94
CA LEU A 238 32.25 -17.16 -4.22
C LEU A 238 31.92 -18.58 -4.72
N LYS A 239 32.91 -19.49 -4.69
CA LYS A 239 32.76 -20.88 -5.15
C LYS A 239 31.85 -21.71 -4.25
N GLU A 240 31.89 -21.46 -2.93
CA GLU A 240 31.00 -22.14 -1.99
C GLU A 240 29.55 -21.68 -2.17
N LEU A 241 29.31 -20.37 -2.37
CA LEU A 241 27.98 -19.87 -2.68
C LEU A 241 27.48 -20.39 -4.02
N GLN A 242 28.32 -20.41 -5.05
CA GLN A 242 27.98 -20.97 -6.36
C GLN A 242 27.53 -22.43 -6.23
N LYS A 243 28.27 -23.23 -5.47
CA LYS A 243 27.91 -24.61 -5.21
C LYS A 243 26.57 -24.71 -4.46
N PHE A 244 26.36 -23.90 -3.43
CA PHE A 244 25.09 -23.86 -2.71
C PHE A 244 23.90 -23.50 -3.64
N LEU A 245 24.05 -22.48 -4.47
CA LEU A 245 23.01 -22.05 -5.40
C LEU A 245 22.69 -23.13 -6.45
N THR A 246 23.71 -23.83 -6.94
CA THR A 246 23.56 -24.89 -7.94
C THR A 246 22.97 -26.17 -7.33
N ASP A 247 23.59 -26.68 -6.25
CA ASP A 247 23.28 -28.00 -5.70
C ASP A 247 22.03 -27.99 -4.79
N VAL A 248 21.77 -26.87 -4.09
CA VAL A 248 20.69 -26.76 -3.10
C VAL A 248 19.52 -25.93 -3.62
N GLN A 249 19.79 -24.73 -4.15
CA GLN A 249 18.73 -23.84 -4.64
C GLN A 249 18.30 -24.17 -6.07
N ASN A 250 19.06 -25.01 -6.78
CA ASN A 250 18.83 -25.35 -8.19
C ASN A 250 18.72 -24.11 -9.09
N ASP A 251 19.49 -23.06 -8.76
CA ASP A 251 19.51 -21.81 -9.48
C ASP A 251 20.39 -21.95 -10.73
N GLN A 252 19.76 -21.93 -11.91
CA GLN A 252 20.44 -22.07 -13.18
C GLN A 252 21.42 -20.92 -13.46
N SER A 253 21.17 -19.72 -12.92
CA SER A 253 22.05 -18.56 -13.09
C SER A 253 23.41 -18.75 -12.40
N ALA A 254 23.49 -19.66 -11.42
CA ALA A 254 24.71 -19.95 -10.69
C ALA A 254 25.82 -20.61 -11.53
N HIS A 255 25.51 -21.11 -12.73
CA HIS A 255 26.53 -21.63 -13.65
C HIS A 255 27.46 -20.54 -14.18
N ASP A 256 27.04 -19.27 -14.15
CA ASP A 256 27.89 -18.12 -14.46
C ASP A 256 28.50 -17.54 -13.18
N GLU A 257 29.81 -17.73 -13.02
CA GLU A 257 30.56 -17.21 -11.88
C GLU A 257 30.44 -15.68 -11.75
N LYS A 258 30.30 -14.95 -12.86
CA LYS A 258 30.11 -13.49 -12.84
C LYS A 258 28.74 -13.10 -12.28
N ALA A 259 27.71 -13.90 -12.53
CA ALA A 259 26.37 -13.67 -11.98
C ALA A 259 26.38 -13.85 -10.45
N VAL A 260 27.04 -14.90 -9.94
CA VAL A 260 27.18 -15.13 -8.49
C VAL A 260 28.01 -14.02 -7.84
N ALA A 261 29.11 -13.59 -8.47
CA ALA A 261 29.90 -12.47 -7.98
C ALA A 261 29.10 -11.16 -7.95
N GLY A 262 28.29 -10.92 -8.98
CA GLY A 262 27.36 -9.79 -9.05
C GLY A 262 26.34 -9.81 -7.91
N LEU A 263 25.74 -10.96 -7.64
CA LEU A 263 24.79 -11.16 -6.54
C LEU A 263 25.40 -10.83 -5.17
N ILE A 264 26.62 -11.30 -4.88
CA ILE A 264 27.30 -10.98 -3.62
C ILE A 264 27.58 -9.47 -3.52
N ARG A 265 28.10 -8.86 -4.58
CA ARG A 265 28.42 -7.42 -4.60
C ARG A 265 27.18 -6.55 -4.41
N GLU A 266 26.10 -6.88 -5.12
CA GLU A 266 24.82 -6.19 -5.00
C GLU A 266 24.21 -6.33 -3.61
N TYR A 267 24.36 -7.50 -2.98
CA TYR A 267 23.86 -7.73 -1.63
C TYR A 267 24.67 -7.01 -0.56
N VAL A 268 26.01 -7.09 -0.65
CA VAL A 268 26.93 -6.56 0.37
C VAL A 268 27.10 -5.05 0.27
N GLN A 269 27.18 -4.49 -0.94
CA GLN A 269 27.35 -3.05 -1.22
C GLN A 269 28.49 -2.39 -0.42
N ASP A 270 29.61 -3.08 -0.25
CA ASP A 270 30.80 -2.60 0.48
C ASP A 270 31.93 -2.26 -0.51
N PRO A 271 32.23 -0.97 -0.75
CA PRO A 271 33.25 -0.55 -1.69
C PRO A 271 34.65 -1.09 -1.36
N VAL A 272 34.93 -1.37 -0.09
CA VAL A 272 36.25 -1.89 0.33
C VAL A 272 36.40 -3.35 -0.06
N ARG A 273 35.31 -4.12 -0.06
CA ARG A 273 35.29 -5.54 -0.45
C ARG A 273 35.02 -5.75 -1.94
N ASP A 274 34.58 -4.72 -2.65
CA ASP A 274 34.27 -4.78 -4.09
C ASP A 274 35.50 -4.97 -4.99
N VAL A 275 36.69 -4.61 -4.49
CA VAL A 275 37.97 -4.75 -5.22
C VAL A 275 38.63 -6.13 -5.11
N GLN A 276 38.18 -7.00 -4.21
CA GLN A 276 38.67 -8.37 -4.05
C GLN A 276 37.65 -9.38 -4.58
N GLU A 277 38.00 -10.68 -4.57
CA GLU A 277 37.02 -11.73 -4.83
C GLU A 277 35.90 -11.65 -3.78
N PRO A 278 34.62 -11.53 -4.19
CA PRO A 278 33.55 -11.25 -3.25
C PRO A 278 33.21 -12.49 -2.41
N TYR A 279 32.85 -12.26 -1.15
CA TYR A 279 32.47 -13.30 -0.19
C TYR A 279 31.41 -12.78 0.77
N LEU A 280 30.67 -13.71 1.39
CA LEU A 280 29.74 -13.41 2.48
C LEU A 280 30.36 -13.85 3.80
N LYS A 281 30.28 -13.04 4.85
CA LYS A 281 30.45 -13.53 6.22
C LYS A 281 29.31 -14.50 6.55
N ILE A 282 29.50 -15.43 7.48
CA ILE A 282 28.43 -16.37 7.88
C ILE A 282 27.12 -15.64 8.23
N GLN A 283 27.19 -14.53 8.96
CA GLN A 283 26.00 -13.74 9.27
C GLN A 283 25.34 -13.15 8.01
N GLU A 284 26.13 -12.64 7.06
CA GLU A 284 25.62 -12.09 5.81
C GLU A 284 24.97 -13.18 4.95
N PHE A 285 25.49 -14.41 5.00
CA PHE A 285 24.87 -15.57 4.35
C PHE A 285 23.56 -15.98 5.04
N ILE A 286 23.50 -16.02 6.38
CA ILE A 286 22.25 -16.24 7.11
C ILE A 286 21.21 -15.19 6.70
N ASP A 287 21.59 -13.92 6.75
CA ASP A 287 20.71 -12.81 6.38
C ASP A 287 20.26 -12.93 4.91
N TYR A 288 21.14 -13.39 4.02
CA TYR A 288 20.82 -13.66 2.62
C TYR A 288 19.72 -14.72 2.48
N LEU A 289 19.76 -15.81 3.24
CA LEU A 289 18.74 -16.86 3.18
C LEU A 289 17.33 -16.36 3.49
N PHE A 290 17.20 -15.37 4.37
CA PHE A 290 15.93 -14.73 4.75
C PHE A 290 15.63 -13.46 3.94
N SER A 291 16.53 -13.06 3.04
CA SER A 291 16.39 -11.85 2.23
C SER A 291 15.51 -12.08 1.01
N ARG A 292 15.06 -10.98 0.38
CA ARG A 292 14.30 -11.02 -0.88
C ARG A 292 15.13 -11.51 -2.08
N GLN A 293 16.45 -11.55 -1.95
CA GLN A 293 17.34 -12.10 -2.97
C GLN A 293 17.27 -13.63 -2.99
N ASN A 294 16.81 -14.26 -1.91
CA ASN A 294 16.56 -15.70 -1.80
C ASN A 294 15.05 -16.00 -1.64
N GLU A 295 14.19 -15.17 -2.26
CA GLU A 295 12.74 -15.33 -2.18
C GLU A 295 12.29 -16.55 -2.98
N ILE A 296 11.31 -17.31 -2.46
CA ILE A 296 10.72 -18.47 -3.18
C ILE A 296 9.98 -18.05 -4.47
N TRP A 297 9.65 -16.77 -4.60
CA TRP A 297 8.94 -16.21 -5.73
C TRP A 297 9.87 -15.99 -6.93
N ASN A 298 9.49 -16.51 -8.10
CA ASN A 298 10.17 -16.19 -9.35
C ASN A 298 9.82 -14.76 -9.79
N LYS A 299 10.80 -13.86 -9.79
CA LYS A 299 10.65 -12.45 -10.21
C LYS A 299 10.19 -12.26 -11.65
N GLU A 300 10.39 -13.23 -12.54
CA GLU A 300 9.85 -13.17 -13.91
C GLU A 300 8.31 -13.06 -13.90
N CYS A 301 7.66 -13.61 -12.87
CA CYS A 301 6.23 -13.52 -12.65
C CYS A 301 5.72 -12.14 -12.19
N ASP A 302 6.62 -11.18 -11.90
CA ASP A 302 6.25 -9.78 -11.58
C ASP A 302 5.79 -9.01 -12.84
N THR A 303 6.13 -9.52 -14.02
CA THR A 303 5.68 -8.98 -15.30
C THR A 303 4.66 -9.92 -15.94
N VAL A 304 3.86 -9.41 -16.87
CA VAL A 304 2.84 -10.23 -17.54
C VAL A 304 3.51 -11.22 -18.48
N TYR A 305 3.52 -12.49 -18.07
CA TYR A 305 4.13 -13.61 -18.80
C TYR A 305 3.09 -14.53 -19.47
N GLN A 306 1.80 -14.37 -19.12
CA GLN A 306 0.72 -15.14 -19.74
C GLN A 306 0.49 -14.69 -21.18
N ASP A 307 0.04 -15.61 -22.04
CA ASP A 307 -0.49 -15.25 -23.35
C ASP A 307 -1.76 -14.42 -23.16
N MET A 308 -1.73 -13.15 -23.53
CA MET A 308 -2.86 -12.21 -23.40
C MET A 308 -3.71 -12.09 -24.68
N ASN A 309 -3.55 -13.03 -25.61
CA ASN A 309 -4.28 -13.10 -26.88
C ASN A 309 -5.33 -14.22 -26.93
N ARG A 310 -5.70 -14.81 -25.79
CA ARG A 310 -6.85 -15.73 -25.71
C ARG A 310 -8.14 -14.93 -25.48
N PRO A 311 -9.32 -15.49 -25.77
CA PRO A 311 -10.59 -14.84 -25.47
C PRO A 311 -10.71 -14.49 -23.99
N LEU A 312 -11.36 -13.36 -23.66
CA LEU A 312 -11.50 -12.89 -22.28
C LEU A 312 -12.09 -13.94 -21.31
N SER A 313 -12.93 -14.86 -21.81
CA SER A 313 -13.51 -15.96 -21.05
C SER A 313 -12.50 -17.01 -20.55
N HIS A 314 -11.24 -16.97 -20.99
CA HIS A 314 -10.21 -17.93 -20.61
C HIS A 314 -9.38 -17.49 -19.39
N TYR A 315 -9.65 -16.31 -18.84
CA TYR A 315 -8.83 -15.73 -17.76
C TYR A 315 -9.62 -15.65 -16.47
N TRP A 316 -8.94 -15.87 -15.35
CA TRP A 316 -9.41 -15.40 -14.06
C TRP A 316 -9.22 -13.88 -13.99
N ILE A 317 -10.30 -13.17 -13.69
CA ILE A 317 -10.32 -11.71 -13.61
C ILE A 317 -10.51 -11.32 -12.15
N SER A 318 -9.52 -10.63 -11.58
CA SER A 318 -9.63 -10.07 -10.22
C SER A 318 -10.84 -9.15 -10.13
N SER A 319 -11.79 -9.50 -9.27
CA SER A 319 -13.13 -8.90 -9.22
C SER A 319 -13.48 -8.50 -7.79
N SER A 320 -14.17 -7.37 -7.63
CA SER A 320 -14.61 -6.80 -6.36
C SER A 320 -16.12 -6.67 -6.34
N HIS A 321 -16.73 -7.11 -5.24
CA HIS A 321 -18.15 -6.97 -4.93
C HIS A 321 -18.35 -5.75 -4.03
N ASN A 322 -19.42 -4.97 -4.28
CA ASN A 322 -19.76 -3.74 -3.57
C ASN A 322 -18.54 -2.83 -3.30
N THR A 323 -17.77 -2.57 -4.36
CA THR A 323 -16.44 -1.91 -4.29
C THR A 323 -16.43 -0.57 -3.54
N TYR A 324 -17.56 0.11 -3.46
CA TYR A 324 -17.71 1.38 -2.76
C TYR A 324 -17.60 1.26 -1.24
N LEU A 325 -17.90 0.10 -0.64
CA LEU A 325 -17.91 -0.09 0.82
C LEU A 325 -16.50 -0.25 1.39
N THR A 326 -16.28 0.31 2.58
CA THR A 326 -15.00 0.21 3.31
C THR A 326 -15.06 -0.67 4.55
N GLY A 327 -16.20 -1.30 4.81
CA GLY A 327 -16.44 -2.18 5.95
C GLY A 327 -17.62 -3.11 5.69
N ASP A 328 -18.52 -3.24 6.67
CA ASP A 328 -19.72 -4.07 6.57
C ASP A 328 -20.74 -3.62 5.50
N GLN A 329 -21.73 -4.49 5.23
CA GLN A 329 -22.76 -4.28 4.22
C GLN A 329 -23.90 -3.35 4.66
N PHE A 330 -23.93 -2.87 5.92
CA PHE A 330 -25.13 -2.25 6.48
C PHE A 330 -24.96 -0.79 6.92
N SER A 331 -23.87 -0.48 7.62
CA SER A 331 -23.63 0.82 8.25
C SER A 331 -22.27 1.42 7.89
N SER A 332 -21.44 0.67 7.16
CA SER A 332 -20.10 1.14 6.81
C SER A 332 -20.11 2.31 5.84
N GLU A 333 -18.95 2.96 5.75
CA GLU A 333 -18.76 4.12 4.92
C GLU A 333 -18.52 3.72 3.46
N SER A 334 -19.27 4.33 2.54
CA SER A 334 -18.98 4.34 1.11
C SER A 334 -17.89 5.36 0.78
N SER A 335 -16.98 5.01 -0.12
CA SER A 335 -15.79 5.84 -0.40
C SER A 335 -15.30 5.74 -1.83
N VAL A 336 -15.00 6.88 -2.45
CA VAL A 336 -14.27 6.92 -3.73
C VAL A 336 -12.88 6.28 -3.61
N GLU A 337 -12.22 6.42 -2.45
CA GLU A 337 -10.91 5.80 -2.20
C GLU A 337 -10.95 4.27 -2.23
N ALA A 338 -12.12 3.64 -2.02
CA ALA A 338 -12.23 2.19 -2.13
C ALA A 338 -12.04 1.72 -3.58
N TYR A 339 -12.57 2.47 -4.55
CA TYR A 339 -12.31 2.25 -5.98
C TYR A 339 -10.84 2.48 -6.33
N ALA A 340 -10.24 3.59 -5.89
CA ALA A 340 -8.83 3.88 -6.11
C ALA A 340 -7.94 2.75 -5.57
N ARG A 341 -8.25 2.26 -4.35
CA ARG A 341 -7.51 1.16 -3.71
C ARG A 341 -7.68 -0.15 -4.47
N ALA A 342 -8.90 -0.56 -4.80
CA ALA A 342 -9.17 -1.80 -5.52
C ALA A 342 -8.45 -1.84 -6.88
N LEU A 343 -8.55 -0.76 -7.67
CA LEU A 343 -7.88 -0.65 -8.97
C LEU A 343 -6.36 -0.71 -8.84
N ARG A 344 -5.77 0.00 -7.86
CA ARG A 344 -4.32 -0.05 -7.57
C ARG A 344 -3.84 -1.38 -7.02
N MET A 345 -4.73 -2.21 -6.43
CA MET A 345 -4.44 -3.60 -6.08
C MET A 345 -4.50 -4.55 -7.29
N GLY A 346 -4.80 -4.04 -8.48
CA GLY A 346 -4.89 -4.83 -9.71
C GLY A 346 -6.30 -5.36 -10.01
N CYS A 347 -7.32 -5.02 -9.21
CA CYS A 347 -8.70 -5.42 -9.48
C CYS A 347 -9.17 -4.86 -10.84
N ARG A 348 -9.80 -5.70 -11.67
CA ARG A 348 -10.22 -5.40 -13.04
C ARG A 348 -11.73 -5.45 -13.25
N CYS A 349 -12.51 -5.97 -12.31
CA CYS A 349 -13.96 -5.88 -12.33
C CYS A 349 -14.46 -5.26 -11.03
N ILE A 350 -15.13 -4.11 -11.11
CA ILE A 350 -15.58 -3.33 -9.95
C ILE A 350 -17.06 -3.01 -10.05
N GLU A 351 -17.71 -2.86 -8.90
CA GLU A 351 -19.17 -2.76 -8.79
C GLU A 351 -19.64 -1.35 -8.43
N LEU A 352 -20.77 -0.94 -9.03
CA LEU A 352 -21.41 0.36 -8.84
C LEU A 352 -22.93 0.17 -8.63
N ASP A 353 -23.38 0.34 -7.39
CA ASP A 353 -24.80 0.31 -7.04
C ASP A 353 -25.40 1.69 -7.20
N CYS A 354 -26.04 1.94 -8.34
CA CYS A 354 -26.49 3.26 -8.73
C CYS A 354 -27.95 3.48 -8.34
N TRP A 355 -28.19 4.55 -7.58
CA TRP A 355 -29.51 4.94 -7.08
C TRP A 355 -29.80 6.40 -7.44
N ASP A 356 -31.08 6.73 -7.61
CA ASP A 356 -31.50 8.11 -7.86
C ASP A 356 -31.01 9.05 -6.75
N GLY A 357 -30.42 10.16 -7.17
CA GLY A 357 -29.91 11.20 -6.27
C GLY A 357 -30.55 12.56 -6.49
N PRO A 358 -30.22 13.55 -5.64
CA PRO A 358 -30.67 14.93 -5.80
C PRO A 358 -30.13 15.56 -7.09
N ASP A 359 -30.74 16.66 -7.52
CA ASP A 359 -30.32 17.42 -8.72
C ASP A 359 -30.20 16.58 -10.00
N ASN A 360 -30.99 15.50 -10.08
CA ASN A 360 -31.00 14.56 -11.20
C ASN A 360 -29.62 13.91 -11.47
N MET A 361 -28.79 13.78 -10.42
CA MET A 361 -27.47 13.14 -10.47
C MET A 361 -27.43 11.93 -9.52
N PRO A 362 -27.08 10.73 -10.02
CA PRO A 362 -27.07 9.52 -9.21
C PRO A 362 -26.10 9.52 -8.03
N LEU A 363 -26.44 8.71 -7.04
CA LEU A 363 -25.60 8.35 -5.91
C LEU A 363 -25.20 6.87 -5.99
N ILE A 364 -24.13 6.51 -5.28
CA ILE A 364 -23.71 5.14 -5.05
C ILE A 364 -23.75 4.84 -3.56
N PHE A 365 -24.46 3.77 -3.18
CA PHE A 365 -24.56 3.23 -1.83
C PHE A 365 -25.31 1.88 -1.86
N HIS A 366 -25.31 1.16 -0.74
CA HIS A 366 -26.07 -0.08 -0.63
C HIS A 366 -27.53 0.23 -0.27
N GLY A 367 -28.45 -0.09 -1.18
CA GLY A 367 -29.87 0.23 -1.05
C GLY A 367 -30.50 -0.28 0.24
N HIS A 368 -31.46 0.45 0.79
CA HIS A 368 -32.20 0.08 2.00
C HIS A 368 -31.34 -0.16 3.24
N THR A 369 -30.12 0.40 3.30
CA THR A 369 -29.22 0.31 4.45
C THR A 369 -28.82 1.70 4.99
N PHE A 370 -27.97 1.74 6.03
CA PHE A 370 -27.39 2.95 6.61
C PHE A 370 -26.01 3.30 6.05
N THR A 371 -25.55 2.62 5.00
CA THR A 371 -24.28 2.95 4.37
C THR A 371 -24.28 4.39 3.85
N THR A 372 -23.14 5.06 3.96
CA THR A 372 -23.04 6.45 3.50
C THR A 372 -23.14 6.52 1.97
N LYS A 373 -23.44 7.71 1.42
CA LYS A 373 -23.67 7.90 -0.01
C LYS A 373 -22.53 8.70 -0.64
N ILE A 374 -22.07 8.28 -1.81
CA ILE A 374 -21.08 9.02 -2.61
C ILE A 374 -21.65 9.38 -3.98
N LYS A 375 -21.15 10.45 -4.59
CA LYS A 375 -21.65 10.92 -5.89
C LYS A 375 -21.11 10.04 -7.01
N PHE A 376 -21.99 9.61 -7.91
CA PHE A 376 -21.61 8.84 -9.09
C PHE A 376 -20.54 9.54 -9.94
N LYS A 377 -20.64 10.87 -10.11
CA LYS A 377 -19.67 11.66 -10.88
C LYS A 377 -18.25 11.63 -10.29
N ASP A 378 -18.14 11.58 -8.97
CA ASP A 378 -16.83 11.54 -8.30
C ASP A 378 -16.23 10.13 -8.39
N VAL A 379 -17.08 9.11 -8.37
CA VAL A 379 -16.68 7.71 -8.58
C VAL A 379 -16.10 7.50 -9.98
N ILE A 380 -16.80 7.91 -11.05
CA ILE A 380 -16.30 7.70 -12.41
C ILE A 380 -15.02 8.51 -12.70
N LYS A 381 -14.86 9.70 -12.09
CA LYS A 381 -13.59 10.46 -12.17
C LYS A 381 -12.46 9.70 -11.49
N THR A 382 -12.72 9.16 -10.31
CA THR A 382 -11.75 8.32 -9.58
C THR A 382 -11.38 7.09 -10.41
N ILE A 383 -12.36 6.41 -11.00
CA ILE A 383 -12.10 5.27 -11.89
C ILE A 383 -11.20 5.70 -13.07
N LYS A 384 -11.50 6.82 -13.74
CA LYS A 384 -10.67 7.35 -14.84
C LYS A 384 -9.22 7.55 -14.43
N GLU A 385 -8.99 8.13 -13.25
CA GLU A 385 -7.65 8.43 -12.73
C GLU A 385 -6.87 7.16 -12.36
N HIS A 386 -7.54 6.12 -11.88
CA HIS A 386 -6.91 4.95 -11.28
C HIS A 386 -6.97 3.66 -12.11
N ALA A 387 -7.85 3.58 -13.12
CA ALA A 387 -8.15 2.34 -13.86
C ALA A 387 -6.90 1.65 -14.39
N PHE A 388 -5.96 2.42 -14.94
CA PHE A 388 -4.80 1.87 -15.66
C PHE A 388 -3.45 2.17 -15.02
N VAL A 389 -3.43 2.52 -13.72
CA VAL A 389 -2.17 2.90 -13.05
C VAL A 389 -1.24 1.71 -12.84
N THR A 390 -1.79 0.54 -12.53
CA THR A 390 -1.00 -0.68 -12.23
C THR A 390 -1.15 -1.78 -13.27
N SER A 391 -2.05 -1.63 -14.24
CA SER A 391 -2.28 -2.59 -15.31
C SER A 391 -2.94 -1.90 -16.51
N GLU A 392 -2.47 -2.21 -17.71
CA GLU A 392 -3.05 -1.67 -18.96
C GLU A 392 -4.26 -2.45 -19.47
N TYR A 393 -4.56 -3.61 -18.88
CA TYR A 393 -5.65 -4.51 -19.29
C TYR A 393 -7.03 -3.95 -18.90
N PRO A 394 -8.11 -4.38 -19.58
CA PRO A 394 -9.43 -3.75 -19.46
C PRO A 394 -10.00 -3.75 -18.05
N VAL A 395 -10.85 -2.76 -17.78
CA VAL A 395 -11.65 -2.66 -16.55
C VAL A 395 -13.12 -2.85 -16.87
N ILE A 396 -13.80 -3.75 -16.16
CA ILE A 396 -15.24 -4.02 -16.26
C ILE A 396 -15.95 -3.29 -15.11
N LEU A 397 -16.98 -2.52 -15.45
CA LEU A 397 -17.88 -1.89 -14.49
C LEU A 397 -19.17 -2.71 -14.42
N SER A 398 -19.34 -3.46 -13.32
CA SER A 398 -20.60 -4.13 -12.98
C SER A 398 -21.55 -3.10 -12.41
N ILE A 399 -22.58 -2.72 -13.17
CA ILE A 399 -23.53 -1.69 -12.72
C ILE A 399 -24.80 -2.39 -12.23
N GLU A 400 -25.09 -2.22 -10.95
CA GLU A 400 -26.40 -2.50 -10.40
C GLU A 400 -27.27 -1.24 -10.52
N GLN A 401 -28.37 -1.34 -11.27
CA GLN A 401 -29.14 -0.19 -11.74
C GLN A 401 -30.48 -0.06 -11.03
N ASN A 402 -30.59 0.98 -10.20
CA ASN A 402 -31.81 1.34 -9.47
C ASN A 402 -32.25 2.80 -9.74
N CYS A 403 -31.67 3.48 -10.73
CA CYS A 403 -32.05 4.84 -11.13
C CYS A 403 -33.24 4.87 -12.10
N SER A 404 -33.99 5.97 -12.06
CA SER A 404 -34.96 6.36 -13.07
C SER A 404 -34.33 6.54 -14.47
N LEU A 405 -35.14 6.42 -15.52
CA LEU A 405 -34.68 6.60 -16.91
C LEU A 405 -34.02 7.97 -17.17
N ALA A 406 -34.49 9.02 -16.50
CA ALA A 406 -33.91 10.36 -16.62
C ALA A 406 -32.47 10.38 -16.09
N GLN A 407 -32.22 9.77 -14.93
CA GLN A 407 -30.90 9.68 -14.35
C GLN A 407 -30.00 8.66 -15.06
N GLN A 408 -30.55 7.57 -15.60
CA GLN A 408 -29.80 6.65 -16.46
C GLN A 408 -29.24 7.35 -17.71
N ARG A 409 -30.00 8.23 -18.36
CA ARG A 409 -29.49 9.06 -19.47
C ARG A 409 -28.33 9.95 -19.01
N LYS A 410 -28.43 10.56 -17.82
CA LYS A 410 -27.35 11.37 -17.24
C LYS A 410 -26.11 10.54 -16.92
N MET A 411 -26.27 9.31 -16.43
CA MET A 411 -25.15 8.38 -16.24
C MET A 411 -24.42 8.11 -17.55
N ALA A 412 -25.16 7.77 -18.60
CA ALA A 412 -24.58 7.47 -19.91
C ALA A 412 -23.77 8.66 -20.45
N TYR A 413 -24.36 9.87 -20.45
CA TYR A 413 -23.65 11.08 -20.86
C TYR A 413 -22.41 11.37 -20.02
N ALA A 414 -22.51 11.21 -18.70
CA ALA A 414 -21.38 11.45 -17.80
C ALA A 414 -20.25 10.42 -18.01
N MET A 415 -20.57 9.14 -18.23
CA MET A 415 -19.55 8.13 -18.55
C MET A 415 -18.87 8.41 -19.90
N GLN A 416 -19.63 8.81 -20.92
CA GLN A 416 -19.07 9.19 -22.22
C GLN A 416 -18.14 10.41 -22.10
N ASP A 417 -18.56 11.47 -21.40
CA ASP A 417 -17.77 12.68 -21.17
C ASP A 417 -16.50 12.40 -20.35
N VAL A 418 -16.64 11.65 -19.25
CA VAL A 418 -15.51 11.39 -18.35
C VAL A 418 -14.53 10.40 -18.93
N PHE A 419 -15.00 9.23 -19.39
CA PHE A 419 -14.09 8.18 -19.89
C PHE A 419 -13.60 8.44 -21.31
N GLY A 420 -14.35 9.16 -22.15
CA GLY A 420 -13.98 9.43 -23.54
C GLY A 420 -13.61 8.14 -24.28
N ASP A 421 -12.45 8.14 -24.93
CA ASP A 421 -11.94 7.01 -25.70
C ASP A 421 -11.64 5.75 -24.87
N MET A 422 -11.55 5.87 -23.54
CA MET A 422 -11.42 4.69 -22.67
C MET A 422 -12.70 3.88 -22.67
N LEU A 423 -13.87 4.47 -22.90
CA LEU A 423 -15.14 3.74 -22.89
C LEU A 423 -15.28 2.89 -24.17
N LEU A 424 -15.53 1.59 -24.00
CA LEU A 424 -15.86 0.72 -25.12
C LEU A 424 -17.33 0.92 -25.53
N THR A 425 -17.54 1.61 -26.65
CA THR A 425 -18.90 1.93 -27.15
C THR A 425 -19.30 1.12 -28.38
N GLN A 426 -18.36 0.44 -29.02
CA GLN A 426 -18.57 -0.37 -30.22
C GLN A 426 -17.90 -1.73 -30.05
N GLN A 427 -18.35 -2.72 -30.82
CA GLN A 427 -17.66 -4.01 -30.93
C GLN A 427 -16.24 -3.81 -31.44
N VAL A 428 -15.31 -4.66 -31.01
CA VAL A 428 -13.90 -4.61 -31.44
C VAL A 428 -13.81 -5.09 -32.89
N GLU A 429 -14.56 -6.14 -33.23
CA GLU A 429 -14.69 -6.68 -34.59
C GLU A 429 -16.17 -6.86 -34.97
N LYS A 430 -16.53 -6.66 -36.24
CA LYS A 430 -17.94 -6.71 -36.69
C LYS A 430 -18.56 -8.11 -36.66
N ASN A 431 -17.74 -9.15 -36.76
CA ASN A 431 -18.15 -10.55 -36.86
C ASN A 431 -17.56 -11.39 -35.71
N GLU A 432 -17.58 -10.84 -34.49
CA GLU A 432 -17.08 -11.53 -33.29
C GLU A 432 -17.83 -12.86 -33.06
N ILE A 433 -17.12 -13.97 -33.15
CA ILE A 433 -17.61 -15.32 -32.78
C ILE A 433 -17.18 -15.74 -31.36
N GLN A 434 -16.29 -14.96 -30.74
CA GLN A 434 -15.75 -15.14 -29.40
C GLN A 434 -15.47 -13.78 -28.77
N LEU A 435 -15.32 -13.72 -27.44
CA LEU A 435 -14.99 -12.47 -26.76
C LEU A 435 -13.61 -11.95 -27.21
N PRO A 436 -13.42 -10.63 -27.35
CA PRO A 436 -12.12 -10.04 -27.65
C PRO A 436 -11.08 -10.40 -26.59
N THR A 437 -9.81 -10.33 -26.96
CA THR A 437 -8.71 -10.65 -26.04
C THR A 437 -8.43 -9.51 -25.07
N PRO A 438 -7.85 -9.78 -23.88
CA PRO A 438 -7.37 -8.71 -23.00
C PRO A 438 -6.43 -7.73 -23.72
N PHE A 439 -5.58 -8.21 -24.62
CA PHE A 439 -4.65 -7.38 -25.39
C PHE A 439 -5.34 -6.40 -26.33
N GLN A 440 -6.41 -6.84 -27.02
CA GLN A 440 -7.23 -5.98 -27.89
C GLN A 440 -8.00 -4.91 -27.08
N LEU A 441 -8.34 -5.23 -25.85
CA LEU A 441 -9.14 -4.38 -24.95
C LEU A 441 -8.27 -3.51 -24.01
N ARG A 442 -6.97 -3.38 -24.25
CA ARG A 442 -6.10 -2.55 -23.40
C ARG A 442 -6.60 -1.11 -23.33
N ARG A 443 -6.55 -0.57 -22.11
CA ARG A 443 -7.04 0.77 -21.74
C ARG A 443 -8.51 1.01 -22.06
N LYS A 444 -9.32 -0.06 -22.16
CA LYS A 444 -10.77 0.02 -22.32
C LYS A 444 -11.52 -0.24 -21.01
N ILE A 445 -12.63 0.49 -20.86
CA ILE A 445 -13.61 0.36 -19.80
C ILE A 445 -14.87 -0.25 -20.43
N ILE A 446 -15.30 -1.38 -19.90
CA ILE A 446 -16.42 -2.19 -20.38
C ILE A 446 -17.57 -2.04 -19.41
N LEU A 447 -18.79 -1.81 -19.92
CA LEU A 447 -19.99 -1.72 -19.08
C LEU A 447 -20.72 -3.06 -19.06
N LYS A 448 -20.84 -3.67 -17.88
CA LYS A 448 -21.76 -4.79 -17.62
C LYS A 448 -23.05 -4.21 -17.07
N HIS A 449 -24.08 -4.17 -17.91
CA HIS A 449 -25.42 -3.66 -17.58
C HIS A 449 -26.49 -4.43 -18.36
N LYS A 450 -27.73 -4.43 -17.85
CA LYS A 450 -28.90 -4.95 -18.57
C LYS A 450 -29.03 -4.26 -19.94
N LYS A 451 -29.24 -5.03 -21.01
CA LYS A 451 -29.40 -4.55 -22.39
C LYS A 451 -30.85 -4.73 -22.82
N LEU A 452 -31.44 -3.70 -23.45
CA LEU A 452 -32.76 -3.80 -24.04
C LEU A 452 -32.74 -4.75 -25.26
N PRO A 453 -33.80 -5.52 -25.52
CA PRO A 453 -33.97 -6.26 -26.77
C PRO A 453 -33.90 -5.32 -27.98
N GLU A 454 -33.42 -5.81 -29.14
CA GLU A 454 -33.21 -4.98 -30.35
C GLU A 454 -34.48 -4.23 -30.80
N ASN A 455 -35.65 -4.81 -30.57
CA ASN A 455 -36.95 -4.21 -30.92
C ASN A 455 -37.47 -3.20 -29.87
N GLY A 456 -36.99 -3.27 -28.62
CA GLY A 456 -37.38 -2.33 -27.55
C GLY A 456 -36.77 -0.94 -27.71
N ALA A 457 -35.64 -0.84 -28.41
CA ALA A 457 -35.00 0.44 -28.71
C ALA A 457 -35.83 1.31 -29.68
N LYS A 458 -36.59 0.69 -30.61
CA LYS A 458 -37.47 1.41 -31.54
C LYS A 458 -38.68 2.02 -30.82
N LEU A 459 -39.27 1.29 -29.87
CA LEU A 459 -40.43 1.72 -29.07
C LEU A 459 -40.13 2.88 -28.08
N LEU A 460 -38.86 3.18 -27.79
CA LEU A 460 -38.48 4.29 -26.91
C LEU A 460 -38.12 5.58 -27.67
N VAL A 461 -37.86 5.49 -28.97
CA VAL A 461 -37.57 6.63 -29.86
C VAL A 461 -38.86 7.24 -30.40
N GLU A 462 -39.89 6.42 -30.60
CA GLU A 462 -41.26 6.84 -30.90
C GLU A 462 -42.05 6.86 -29.58
N GLY A 463 -42.39 8.05 -29.07
CA GLY A 463 -42.84 8.27 -27.69
C GLY A 463 -44.20 7.69 -27.27
N GLU A 464 -44.54 6.46 -27.66
CA GLU A 464 -45.76 5.76 -27.27
C GLU A 464 -45.46 4.30 -26.95
N GLY A 465 -45.34 3.98 -25.66
CA GLY A 465 -45.25 2.58 -25.21
C GLY A 465 -44.87 2.43 -23.75
N THR A 466 -45.85 2.14 -22.89
CA THR A 466 -45.62 1.52 -21.57
C THR A 466 -45.03 0.14 -21.78
N VAL A 467 -43.78 -0.06 -21.36
CA VAL A 467 -43.14 -1.38 -21.33
C VAL A 467 -43.78 -2.20 -20.19
N PRO A 468 -44.28 -3.43 -20.44
CA PRO A 468 -44.76 -4.29 -19.37
C PRO A 468 -43.61 -4.62 -18.42
N ASN A 469 -43.88 -4.50 -17.13
CA ASN A 469 -42.97 -4.89 -16.06
C ASN A 469 -42.97 -6.43 -15.91
N ASP A 470 -42.50 -7.16 -16.92
CA ASP A 470 -42.23 -8.59 -16.76
C ASP A 470 -40.87 -8.75 -16.09
N GLY A 471 -40.92 -8.72 -14.76
CA GLY A 471 -39.86 -9.20 -13.90
C GLY A 471 -39.58 -10.65 -14.23
N ALA A 472 -38.50 -10.90 -14.95
CA ALA A 472 -37.83 -12.20 -14.93
C ALA A 472 -37.35 -12.43 -13.49
N LEU A 473 -38.22 -13.01 -12.68
CA LEU A 473 -37.95 -13.55 -11.36
C LEU A 473 -36.86 -14.61 -11.54
N ILE A 474 -35.61 -14.22 -11.32
CA ILE A 474 -34.63 -15.16 -10.81
C ILE A 474 -35.24 -15.68 -9.52
N ARG A 475 -35.57 -16.97 -9.46
CA ARG A 475 -35.93 -17.63 -8.20
C ARG A 475 -34.74 -17.44 -7.27
N ALA A 476 -34.81 -16.42 -6.41
CA ALA A 476 -33.98 -16.33 -5.24
C ALA A 476 -34.34 -17.53 -4.36
N ASP A 477 -33.32 -18.22 -3.87
CA ASP A 477 -33.46 -19.29 -2.91
C ASP A 477 -34.16 -18.70 -1.66
N GLU A 478 -35.37 -19.17 -1.32
CA GLU A 478 -36.25 -18.59 -0.29
C GLU A 478 -35.65 -18.68 1.14
N ASN A 479 -34.46 -19.26 1.29
CA ASN A 479 -33.80 -19.51 2.58
C ASN A 479 -32.67 -18.53 2.93
N GLU A 480 -32.29 -17.58 2.06
CA GLU A 480 -31.38 -16.50 2.46
C GLU A 480 -32.17 -15.24 2.83
N LEU A 481 -32.08 -14.85 4.11
CA LEU A 481 -32.56 -13.56 4.62
C LEU A 481 -31.71 -12.42 4.01
N ASP A 482 -31.96 -12.09 2.75
CA ASP A 482 -31.37 -10.92 2.09
C ASP A 482 -32.05 -9.65 2.62
N ILE A 483 -31.24 -8.71 3.10
CA ILE A 483 -31.62 -7.37 3.56
C ILE A 483 -32.44 -6.64 2.49
N ARG A 484 -32.26 -6.95 1.20
CA ARG A 484 -33.03 -6.37 0.10
C ARG A 484 -34.52 -6.74 0.13
N ASN A 485 -34.87 -7.87 0.72
CA ASN A 485 -36.25 -8.36 0.84
C ASN A 485 -36.91 -8.00 2.19
N SER A 486 -36.20 -7.26 3.04
CA SER A 486 -36.71 -6.85 4.36
C SER A 486 -37.77 -5.75 4.28
N VAL A 487 -38.69 -5.75 5.25
CA VAL A 487 -39.73 -4.71 5.36
C VAL A 487 -39.13 -3.39 5.87
N ARG A 488 -38.24 -3.48 6.85
CA ARG A 488 -37.49 -2.37 7.44
C ARG A 488 -36.16 -2.87 7.95
N ASN A 489 -35.17 -2.00 7.84
CA ASN A 489 -33.84 -2.17 8.37
C ASN A 489 -33.55 -1.02 9.33
N GLY A 490 -33.05 -1.33 10.51
CA GLY A 490 -32.84 -0.36 11.58
C GLY A 490 -31.57 -0.59 12.39
N ILE A 491 -31.06 0.47 13.00
CA ILE A 491 -30.27 0.36 14.22
C ILE A 491 -31.21 0.73 15.36
N LEU A 492 -31.49 -0.23 16.24
CA LEU A 492 -32.17 0.03 17.51
C LEU A 492 -31.19 -0.17 18.66
N TYR A 493 -31.47 0.49 19.78
CA TYR A 493 -30.65 0.37 20.97
C TYR A 493 -31.32 -0.61 21.94
N LEU A 494 -30.55 -1.57 22.45
CA LEU A 494 -30.97 -2.42 23.56
C LEU A 494 -30.14 -2.07 24.78
N GLU A 495 -30.80 -1.99 25.93
CA GLU A 495 -30.12 -1.76 27.20
C GLU A 495 -29.41 -3.06 27.64
N ASP A 496 -28.12 -2.96 27.91
CA ASP A 496 -27.35 -4.04 28.50
C ASP A 496 -27.90 -4.34 29.91
N PRO A 497 -28.32 -5.59 30.20
CA PRO A 497 -28.95 -5.91 31.47
C PRO A 497 -28.00 -5.79 32.66
N VAL A 498 -26.68 -5.87 32.45
CA VAL A 498 -25.62 -5.79 33.46
C VAL A 498 -25.15 -4.35 33.62
N ASP A 499 -24.67 -3.76 32.53
CA ASP A 499 -23.98 -2.46 32.58
C ASP A 499 -24.95 -1.26 32.50
N LYS A 500 -26.23 -1.50 32.18
CA LYS A 500 -27.26 -0.47 31.97
C LYS A 500 -26.88 0.57 30.91
N VAL A 501 -26.04 0.14 29.96
CA VAL A 501 -25.63 0.95 28.80
C VAL A 501 -26.47 0.55 27.59
N TRP A 502 -26.98 1.54 26.86
CA TRP A 502 -27.71 1.31 25.62
C TRP A 502 -26.74 1.06 24.47
N ASN A 503 -26.74 -0.16 23.95
CA ASN A 503 -25.89 -0.58 22.86
C ASN A 503 -26.67 -0.65 21.54
N PRO A 504 -26.09 -0.21 20.41
CA PRO A 504 -26.75 -0.32 19.11
C PRO A 504 -26.70 -1.76 18.59
N HIS A 505 -27.82 -2.23 18.03
CA HIS A 505 -27.97 -3.53 17.39
C HIS A 505 -28.70 -3.38 16.04
N PHE A 506 -28.41 -4.29 15.11
CA PHE A 506 -29.10 -4.37 13.83
C PHE A 506 -30.43 -5.12 13.99
N PHE A 507 -31.48 -4.56 13.40
CA PHE A 507 -32.84 -5.09 13.41
C PHE A 507 -33.43 -5.12 12.02
#